data_AF-A0A1F0V2C0-F1
#
_entry.id   AF-A0A1F0V2C0-F1
#
_cell.length_a   1.000
_cell.length_b   1.000
_cell.length_c   1.000
_cell.angle_alpha   90.00
_cell.angle_beta   90.00
_cell.angle_gamma   90.00
#
_symmetry.space_group_name_H-M   'P 1'
#
loop_
_entity.id
_entity.type
_entity.pdbx_description
1 polymer ?
#
loop_
_entity_poly.entity_id
_entity_poly.type
_entity_poly.pdbx_seq_one_letter_code
_entity_poly.pdbx_strand_id
1 'polypeptide(L)'
;MDSVQQCQDTLFIFAEENDTSCVSHLMFLHGCFEEELIKVYCLDGSSIDFLTNLTGQDGRGKIGVYAVYNAATDESNFLFFDYLAKQAYITPAYFSESLPVYTSLNLKRGDVILRTISPPSNRRQGTLMEETQAHTTNGKNYLYVKVKLKMLHKVSLANDAKKSK
;
A
#
# COMPACT_ATOMS: atom_id res chain seq x y z
N MET A 1 -10.67 -35.38 -16.93
CA MET A 1 -9.73 -34.30 -17.29
C MET A 1 -9.90 -33.25 -16.21
N ASP A 2 -9.13 -33.39 -15.13
CA ASP A 2 -9.17 -32.44 -14.03
C ASP A 2 -8.47 -31.17 -14.48
N SER A 3 -9.23 -30.09 -14.67
CA SER A 3 -8.68 -28.76 -14.91
C SER A 3 -7.93 -28.35 -13.64
N VAL A 4 -6.61 -28.48 -13.65
CA VAL A 4 -5.75 -27.92 -12.60
C VAL A 4 -5.98 -26.42 -12.61
N GLN A 5 -6.76 -25.92 -11.65
CA GLN A 5 -6.97 -24.50 -11.47
C GLN A 5 -5.62 -23.88 -11.12
N GLN A 6 -5.00 -23.24 -12.11
CA GLN A 6 -3.71 -22.61 -11.95
C GLN A 6 -3.91 -21.32 -11.15
N CYS A 7 -3.82 -21.41 -9.82
CA CYS A 7 -3.94 -20.26 -8.94
C CYS A 7 -2.74 -19.33 -9.15
N GLN A 8 -2.93 -18.28 -9.94
CA GLN A 8 -1.91 -17.25 -10.19
C GLN A 8 -1.89 -16.21 -9.08
N ASP A 9 -0.68 -15.76 -8.75
CA ASP A 9 -0.46 -14.75 -7.72
C ASP A 9 -1.19 -13.44 -8.06
N THR A 10 -2.22 -13.11 -7.27
CA THR A 10 -3.15 -12.02 -7.57
C THR A 10 -3.52 -11.25 -6.31
N LEU A 11 -3.62 -9.92 -6.44
CA LEU A 11 -4.24 -9.10 -5.41
C LEU A 11 -5.66 -8.78 -5.83
N PHE A 12 -6.59 -8.83 -4.88
CA PHE A 12 -7.97 -8.45 -5.09
C PHE A 12 -8.53 -7.78 -3.86
N ILE A 13 -9.49 -6.89 -4.10
CA ILE A 13 -10.27 -6.26 -3.04
C ILE A 13 -11.64 -6.92 -3.05
N PHE A 14 -12.14 -7.27 -1.87
CA PHE A 14 -13.52 -7.68 -1.72
C PHE A 14 -14.09 -7.08 -0.43
N ALA A 15 -15.41 -6.94 -0.38
CA ALA A 15 -16.10 -6.45 0.80
C ALA A 15 -16.97 -7.57 1.37
N GLU A 16 -16.87 -7.78 2.69
CA GLU A 16 -17.80 -8.57 3.48
C GLU A 16 -18.85 -7.62 4.05
N GLU A 17 -20.10 -7.77 3.61
CA GLU A 17 -21.21 -6.93 4.04
C GLU A 17 -22.34 -7.78 4.64
N ASN A 18 -22.88 -7.32 5.76
CA ASN A 18 -24.10 -7.81 6.38
C ASN A 18 -24.93 -6.63 6.91
N ASP A 19 -26.07 -6.93 7.52
CA ASP A 19 -27.03 -5.93 8.01
C ASP A 19 -26.46 -4.87 8.97
N THR A 20 -25.32 -5.14 9.60
CA THR A 20 -24.75 -4.28 10.67
C THR A 20 -23.30 -3.88 10.43
N SER A 21 -22.63 -4.41 9.41
CA SER A 21 -21.22 -4.17 9.19
C SER A 21 -20.85 -4.32 7.72
N CYS A 22 -19.86 -3.54 7.31
CA CYS A 22 -19.19 -3.68 6.03
C CYS A 22 -17.68 -3.56 6.28
N VAL A 23 -16.92 -4.53 5.79
CA VAL A 23 -15.46 -4.57 5.91
C VAL A 23 -14.86 -4.84 4.54
N SER A 24 -13.96 -3.97 4.08
CA SER A 24 -13.21 -4.14 2.83
C SER A 24 -11.85 -4.72 3.14
N HIS A 25 -11.48 -5.76 2.41
CA HIS A 25 -10.25 -6.51 2.58
C HIS A 25 -9.39 -6.39 1.32
N LEU A 26 -8.10 -6.14 1.49
CA LEU A 26 -7.12 -6.37 0.45
C LEU A 26 -6.46 -7.73 0.69
N MET A 27 -6.70 -8.65 -0.25
CA MET A 27 -6.23 -10.02 -0.18
C MET A 27 -5.13 -10.29 -1.19
N PHE A 28 -4.23 -11.18 -0.84
CA PHE A 28 -3.28 -11.80 -1.75
C PHE A 28 -3.56 -13.29 -1.90
N LEU A 29 -3.87 -13.71 -3.12
CA LEU A 29 -3.94 -15.11 -3.50
C LEU A 29 -2.55 -15.56 -3.94
N HIS A 30 -1.95 -16.53 -3.25
CA HIS A 30 -0.71 -17.19 -3.64
C HIS A 30 -0.88 -18.70 -3.64
N GLY A 31 -0.76 -19.34 -4.81
CA GLY A 31 -0.77 -20.81 -4.89
C GLY A 31 -2.02 -21.46 -4.27
N CYS A 32 -3.17 -20.82 -4.45
CA CYS A 32 -4.49 -21.18 -3.88
C CYS A 32 -4.67 -20.87 -2.38
N PHE A 33 -3.70 -20.20 -1.74
CA PHE A 33 -3.84 -19.69 -0.38
C PHE A 33 -4.16 -18.20 -0.42
N GLU A 34 -5.18 -17.80 0.32
CA GLU A 34 -5.54 -16.40 0.49
C GLU A 34 -4.96 -15.86 1.79
N GLU A 35 -4.29 -14.71 1.72
CA GLU A 35 -3.77 -14.00 2.88
C GLU A 35 -4.31 -12.56 2.90
N GLU A 36 -4.85 -12.15 4.05
CA GLU A 36 -5.28 -10.77 4.29
C GLU A 36 -4.06 -9.88 4.52
N LEU A 37 -3.93 -8.82 3.71
CA LEU A 37 -2.86 -7.83 3.86
C LEU A 37 -3.27 -6.66 4.75
N ILE A 38 -4.50 -6.18 4.57
CA ILE A 38 -5.10 -5.09 5.35
C ILE A 38 -6.62 -5.11 5.18
N LYS A 39 -7.34 -4.55 6.15
CA LYS A 39 -8.79 -4.32 6.07
C LYS A 39 -9.19 -2.98 6.67
N VAL A 40 -10.33 -2.46 6.24
CA VAL A 40 -10.95 -1.24 6.75
C VAL A 40 -12.47 -1.41 6.90
N TYR A 41 -13.09 -0.67 7.83
CA TYR A 41 -14.54 -0.68 8.01
C TYR A 41 -15.20 0.29 7.03
N CYS A 42 -16.03 -0.16 6.11
CA CYS A 42 -16.49 0.70 5.01
C CYS A 42 -17.63 1.65 5.41
N LEU A 43 -18.42 1.31 6.43
CA LEU A 43 -19.62 2.09 6.80
C LEU A 43 -19.30 3.49 7.31
N ASP A 44 -18.08 3.73 7.80
CA ASP A 44 -17.63 5.04 8.25
C ASP A 44 -17.06 5.89 7.10
N GLY A 45 -17.02 5.36 5.88
CA GLY A 45 -16.43 6.00 4.70
C GLY A 45 -14.96 5.64 4.45
N SER A 46 -14.36 4.74 5.22
CA SER A 46 -13.03 4.19 4.94
C SER A 46 -13.04 3.40 3.63
N SER A 47 -11.90 3.39 2.92
CA SER A 47 -11.78 2.73 1.62
C SER A 47 -10.40 2.11 1.40
N ILE A 48 -10.37 1.12 0.51
CA ILE A 48 -9.15 0.61 -0.10
C ILE A 48 -9.34 0.72 -1.60
N ASP A 49 -8.47 1.48 -2.26
CA ASP A 49 -8.62 1.81 -3.67
C ASP A 49 -7.36 1.39 -4.44
N PHE A 50 -7.55 0.65 -5.52
CA PHE A 50 -6.46 0.34 -6.44
C PHE A 50 -6.06 1.60 -7.21
N LEU A 51 -4.77 1.92 -7.21
CA LEU A 51 -4.24 3.07 -7.94
C LEU A 51 -3.59 2.65 -9.24
N THR A 52 -2.60 1.77 -9.17
CA THR A 52 -1.83 1.35 -10.33
C THR A 52 -0.97 0.12 -10.06
N ASN A 53 -0.43 -0.46 -11.12
CA ASN A 53 0.67 -1.42 -11.04
C ASN A 53 1.93 -0.78 -11.63
N LEU A 54 3.01 -0.75 -10.86
CA LEU A 54 4.32 -0.37 -11.37
C LEU A 54 5.02 -1.60 -11.90
N THR A 55 5.60 -1.49 -13.08
CA THR A 55 6.47 -2.52 -13.67
C THR A 55 7.88 -1.99 -13.77
N GLY A 56 8.86 -2.82 -13.40
CA GLY A 56 10.28 -2.50 -13.60
C GLY A 56 10.59 -2.22 -15.06
N GLN A 57 11.61 -1.38 -15.33
CA GLN A 57 12.05 -1.08 -16.70
C GLN A 57 12.55 -2.33 -17.46
N ASP A 58 13.00 -3.36 -16.73
CA ASP A 58 13.41 -4.66 -17.24
C ASP A 58 12.23 -5.66 -17.36
N GLY A 59 11.00 -5.21 -17.09
CA GLY A 59 9.80 -6.03 -17.04
C GLY A 59 9.77 -7.04 -15.89
N ARG A 60 10.77 -7.02 -14.99
CA ARG A 60 10.87 -7.89 -13.83
C ARG A 60 10.40 -7.13 -12.60
N GLY A 61 9.57 -7.78 -11.80
CA GLY A 61 8.95 -7.14 -10.64
C GLY A 61 7.73 -6.31 -11.00
N LYS A 62 6.63 -6.65 -10.35
CA LYS A 62 5.37 -5.91 -10.37
C LYS A 62 5.17 -5.39 -8.95
N ILE A 63 4.83 -4.12 -8.81
CA ILE A 63 4.42 -3.52 -7.54
C ILE A 63 2.95 -3.10 -7.66
N GLY A 64 2.08 -3.68 -6.84
CA GLY A 64 0.71 -3.20 -6.69
C GLY A 64 0.65 -1.99 -5.78
N VAL A 65 -0.04 -0.93 -6.20
CA VAL A 65 -0.18 0.30 -5.42
C VAL A 65 -1.65 0.53 -5.08
N TYR A 66 -1.91 0.74 -3.80
CA TYR A 66 -3.24 0.98 -3.26
C TYR A 66 -3.24 2.23 -2.36
N ALA A 67 -4.32 3.01 -2.41
CA ALA A 67 -4.64 3.96 -1.36
C ALA A 67 -5.48 3.24 -0.30
N VAL A 68 -5.21 3.56 0.97
CA VAL A 68 -5.98 3.11 2.11
C VAL A 68 -6.39 4.35 2.88
N TYR A 69 -7.68 4.57 3.04
CA TYR A 69 -8.23 5.67 3.82
C TYR A 69 -8.98 5.10 5.01
N ASN A 70 -8.68 5.61 6.21
CA ASN A 70 -9.38 5.27 7.44
C ASN A 70 -10.12 6.51 7.95
N ALA A 71 -11.44 6.50 7.85
CA ALA A 71 -12.29 7.62 8.23
C ALA A 71 -12.37 7.82 9.75
N ALA A 72 -12.23 6.76 10.55
CA ALA A 72 -12.25 6.87 12.01
C ALA A 72 -11.06 7.69 12.55
N THR A 73 -9.91 7.66 11.86
CA THR A 73 -8.70 8.38 12.24
C THR A 73 -8.39 9.57 11.32
N ASP A 74 -9.13 9.74 10.22
CA ASP A 74 -8.83 10.69 9.14
C ASP A 74 -7.40 10.52 8.60
N GLU A 75 -6.99 9.26 8.44
CA GLU A 75 -5.64 8.90 7.99
C GLU A 75 -5.68 8.33 6.57
N SER A 76 -4.78 8.82 5.72
CA SER A 76 -4.53 8.23 4.39
C SER A 76 -3.17 7.56 4.37
N ASN A 77 -3.08 6.39 3.74
CA ASN A 77 -1.86 5.60 3.57
C ASN A 77 -1.75 5.08 2.14
N PHE A 78 -0.52 4.83 1.69
CA PHE A 78 -0.23 4.15 0.44
C PHE A 78 0.36 2.80 0.78
N LEU A 79 -0.24 1.75 0.23
CA LEU A 79 0.26 0.39 0.33
C LEU A 79 0.93 0.01 -0.98
N PHE A 80 2.15 -0.52 -0.86
CA PHE A 80 2.95 -1.05 -1.96
C PHE A 80 3.15 -2.55 -1.74
N PHE A 81 2.72 -3.36 -2.69
CA PHE A 81 2.91 -4.81 -2.65
C PHE A 81 3.92 -5.27 -3.69
N ASP A 82 5.05 -5.81 -3.23
CA ASP A 82 6.04 -6.45 -4.10
C ASP A 82 5.64 -7.87 -4.42
N TYR A 83 5.21 -8.12 -5.66
CA TYR A 83 4.80 -9.47 -6.11
C TYR A 83 5.98 -10.45 -6.15
N LEU A 84 7.21 -9.98 -6.37
CA LEU A 84 8.38 -10.85 -6.43
C LEU A 84 8.80 -11.26 -5.02
N ALA A 85 8.87 -10.30 -4.09
CA ALA A 85 9.25 -10.55 -2.70
C ALA A 85 8.08 -11.03 -1.82
N LYS A 86 6.85 -10.95 -2.33
CA LYS A 86 5.57 -11.22 -1.65
C LYS A 86 5.47 -10.49 -0.31
N GLN A 87 5.72 -9.18 -0.36
CA GLN A 87 5.80 -8.31 0.81
C GLN A 87 4.94 -7.07 0.61
N ALA A 88 4.15 -6.75 1.63
CA ALA A 88 3.35 -5.53 1.69
C ALA A 88 4.06 -4.49 2.56
N TYR A 89 4.17 -3.28 2.03
CA TYR A 89 4.72 -2.11 2.70
C TYR A 89 3.67 -1.02 2.74
N ILE A 90 3.64 -0.23 3.82
CA ILE A 90 2.72 0.90 3.94
C ILE A 90 3.47 2.16 4.35
N THR A 91 3.03 3.31 3.85
CA THR A 91 3.47 4.60 4.36
C THR A 91 2.89 4.86 5.75
N PRO A 92 3.51 5.72 6.58
CA PRO A 92 2.83 6.36 7.69
C PRO A 92 1.61 7.14 7.18
N ALA A 93 0.71 7.50 8.09
CA ALA A 93 -0.41 8.37 7.76
C ALA A 93 0.08 9.70 7.16
N TYR A 94 -0.55 10.13 6.08
CA TYR A 94 -0.27 11.39 5.40
C TYR A 94 -1.58 12.11 5.07
N PHE A 95 -1.48 13.37 4.63
CA PHE A 95 -2.62 14.20 4.24
C PHE A 95 -3.13 13.85 2.84
N SER A 96 -4.44 13.75 2.66
CA SER A 96 -5.14 13.34 1.43
C SER A 96 -4.66 13.99 0.11
N GLU A 97 -4.08 15.19 0.14
CA GLU A 97 -3.52 15.88 -1.04
C GLU A 97 -2.11 15.44 -1.46
N SER A 98 -1.58 14.36 -0.85
CA SER A 98 -0.25 13.84 -1.15
C SER A 98 -0.31 12.67 -2.12
N LEU A 99 0.63 12.60 -3.07
CA LEU A 99 0.75 11.49 -4.02
C LEU A 99 2.18 10.94 -4.04
N PRO A 100 2.37 9.62 -4.21
CA PRO A 100 3.69 9.04 -4.31
C PRO A 100 4.35 9.44 -5.63
N VAL A 101 5.62 9.84 -5.55
CA VAL A 101 6.49 9.97 -6.72
C VAL A 101 7.03 8.57 -7.02
N TYR A 102 6.34 7.81 -7.87
CA TYR A 102 6.61 6.39 -8.10
C TYR A 102 8.07 6.08 -8.49
N THR A 103 8.72 6.96 -9.23
CA THR A 103 10.14 6.82 -9.62
C THR A 103 11.12 6.89 -8.45
N SER A 104 10.68 7.40 -7.30
CA SER A 104 11.47 7.47 -6.06
C SER A 104 11.30 6.26 -5.14
N LEU A 105 10.34 5.37 -5.42
CA LEU A 105 10.05 4.21 -4.58
C LEU A 105 11.27 3.29 -4.51
N ASN A 106 11.74 3.02 -3.30
CA ASN A 106 12.85 2.11 -3.04
C ASN A 106 12.51 1.16 -1.89
N LEU A 107 11.95 0.01 -2.22
CA LEU A 107 11.55 -1.00 -1.22
C LEU A 107 12.75 -1.59 -0.46
N LYS A 108 13.93 -1.67 -1.09
CA LYS A 108 15.16 -2.15 -0.42
C LYS A 108 15.63 -1.19 0.67
N ARG A 109 15.52 0.12 0.43
CA ARG A 109 15.81 1.16 1.43
C ARG A 109 14.63 1.46 2.35
N GLY A 110 13.44 0.94 2.00
CA GLY A 110 12.20 1.18 2.73
C GLY A 110 11.79 2.64 2.71
N ASP A 111 11.91 3.33 1.57
CA ASP A 111 11.49 4.73 1.45
C ASP A 111 10.83 5.06 0.11
N VAL A 112 10.04 6.14 0.12
CA VAL A 112 9.42 6.76 -1.04
C VAL A 112 9.28 8.26 -0.80
N ILE A 113 9.27 9.06 -1.87
CA ILE A 113 8.97 10.48 -1.79
C ILE A 113 7.48 10.69 -2.08
N LEU A 114 6.81 11.43 -1.20
CA LEU A 114 5.47 11.94 -1.43
C LEU A 114 5.54 13.39 -1.89
N ARG A 115 4.77 13.73 -2.93
CA ARG A 115 4.55 15.10 -3.39
C ARG A 115 3.19 15.57 -2.91
N THR A 116 3.15 16.65 -2.15
CA THR A 116 1.92 17.29 -1.69
C THR A 116 1.84 18.73 -2.17
N ILE A 117 0.63 19.28 -2.27
CA ILE A 117 0.40 20.71 -2.47
C ILE A 117 0.61 21.36 -1.09
N SER A 118 1.24 22.55 -1.04
CA SER A 118 1.59 23.36 0.16
C SER A 118 0.98 22.91 1.50
N PRO A 119 1.76 22.83 2.61
CA PRO A 119 1.29 22.21 3.85
C PRO A 119 -0.01 22.86 4.36
N PRO A 120 -0.95 22.07 4.92
CA PRO A 120 -2.06 22.64 5.66
C PRO A 120 -1.51 23.55 6.77
N SER A 121 -2.12 24.71 6.96
CA SER A 121 -1.66 25.77 7.88
C SER A 121 -1.51 25.32 9.34
N ASN A 122 -2.01 24.14 9.70
CA ASN A 122 -1.95 23.58 11.04
C ASN A 122 -1.07 22.33 11.08
N ARG A 123 0.20 22.54 11.45
CA ARG A 123 1.14 21.47 11.82
C ARG A 123 0.56 20.64 12.96
N ARG A 124 0.14 19.39 12.71
CA ARG A 124 0.31 18.32 13.71
C ARG A 124 1.71 17.76 13.54
N GLN A 125 2.66 18.36 14.25
CA GLN A 125 3.98 17.79 14.50
C GLN A 125 3.77 16.45 15.20
N GLY A 126 3.83 15.34 14.48
CA GLY A 126 3.53 14.06 15.12
C GLY A 126 3.83 12.79 14.36
N THR A 127 4.45 12.79 13.17
CA THR A 127 4.90 11.52 12.58
C THR A 127 6.03 11.72 11.56
N LEU A 128 7.25 11.30 11.95
CA LEU A 128 8.37 10.85 11.08
C LEU A 128 8.44 11.40 9.64
N MET A 129 8.62 12.71 9.47
CA MET A 129 8.98 13.31 8.17
C MET A 129 10.45 13.70 8.21
N GLU A 130 11.30 12.88 7.56
CA GLU A 130 12.76 12.94 7.76
C GLU A 130 13.41 14.03 6.90
N GLU A 131 12.88 14.28 5.69
CA GLU A 131 13.42 15.31 4.78
C GLU A 131 12.30 15.96 3.96
N THR A 132 12.26 17.29 3.97
CA THR A 132 11.24 18.11 3.30
C THR A 132 11.91 19.08 2.34
N GLN A 133 11.55 19.06 1.05
CA GLN A 133 12.00 20.02 0.04
C GLN A 133 10.81 20.71 -0.63
N ALA A 134 10.84 22.03 -0.70
CA ALA A 134 9.82 22.81 -1.39
C ALA A 134 10.27 23.13 -2.83
N HIS A 135 9.36 22.99 -3.79
CA HIS A 135 9.61 23.33 -5.18
C HIS A 135 8.37 23.96 -5.82
N THR A 136 8.56 25.04 -6.58
CA THR A 136 7.49 25.74 -7.27
C THR A 136 7.50 25.36 -8.74
N THR A 137 6.38 24.86 -9.24
CA THR A 137 6.20 24.58 -10.67
C THR A 137 4.86 25.13 -11.11
N ASN A 138 4.85 25.90 -12.21
CA ASN A 138 3.62 26.43 -12.81
C ASN A 138 2.73 27.22 -11.82
N GLY A 139 3.35 27.99 -10.91
CA GLY A 139 2.65 28.78 -9.90
C GLY A 139 2.10 27.98 -8.70
N LYS A 140 2.27 26.66 -8.67
CA LYS A 140 1.91 25.81 -7.52
C LYS A 140 3.16 25.46 -6.71
N ASN A 141 3.05 25.56 -5.40
CA ASN A 141 4.10 25.13 -4.47
C ASN A 141 3.85 23.68 -4.07
N TYR A 142 4.82 22.83 -4.40
CA TYR A 142 4.84 21.44 -4.02
C TYR A 142 5.84 21.23 -2.90
N LEU A 143 5.45 20.41 -1.94
CA LEU A 143 6.33 19.90 -0.90
C LEU A 143 6.64 18.43 -1.23
N TYR A 144 7.92 18.10 -1.22
CA TYR A 144 8.41 16.74 -1.39
C TYR A 144 8.90 16.25 -0.05
N VAL A 145 8.29 15.18 0.44
CA VAL A 145 8.63 14.60 1.74
C VAL A 145 9.08 13.17 1.54
N LYS A 146 10.29 12.86 2.01
CA LYS A 146 10.75 11.49 2.09
C LYS A 146 10.11 10.80 3.30
N VAL A 147 9.43 9.68 3.05
CA VAL A 147 8.78 8.88 4.10
C VAL A 147 9.36 7.48 4.16
N LYS A 148 9.44 6.94 5.38
CA LYS A 148 9.89 5.57 5.65
C LYS A 148 8.72 4.61 5.58
N LEU A 149 8.88 3.55 4.79
CA LEU A 149 7.90 2.48 4.66
C LEU A 149 7.99 1.52 5.84
N LYS A 150 6.84 1.13 6.38
CA LYS A 150 6.72 0.03 7.33
C LYS A 150 6.34 -1.23 6.58
N MET A 151 7.06 -2.33 6.79
CA MET A 151 6.61 -3.64 6.33
C MET A 151 5.38 -4.04 7.16
N LEU A 152 4.25 -4.25 6.49
CA LEU A 152 3.03 -4.74 7.12
C LEU A 152 3.01 -6.25 7.20
N HIS A 153 3.32 -6.89 6.08
CA HIS A 153 3.13 -8.32 5.93
C HIS A 153 4.22 -8.90 5.04
N LYS A 154 4.66 -10.11 5.40
CA LYS A 154 5.51 -10.96 4.57
C LYS A 154 4.81 -12.29 4.43
N VAL A 155 4.40 -12.60 3.21
CA VAL A 155 3.71 -13.85 2.89
C VAL A 155 4.65 -15.01 3.18
N SER A 156 4.25 -15.88 4.10
CA SER A 156 5.03 -17.06 4.45
C SER A 156 4.79 -18.15 3.40
N LEU A 157 5.84 -18.61 2.74
CA LEU A 157 5.74 -19.80 1.91
C LEU A 157 5.51 -20.99 2.84
N ALA A 158 4.32 -21.62 2.74
CA ALA A 158 4.00 -22.86 3.43
C ALA A 158 4.83 -24.03 2.86
N ASN A 159 6.15 -24.02 3.07
CA ASN A 159 7.06 -25.13 2.78
C ASN A 159 8.12 -25.35 3.88
N ASP A 160 8.20 -24.50 4.90
CA ASP A 160 9.16 -24.70 6.01
C ASP A 160 8.67 -25.69 7.09
N ALA A 161 7.45 -26.25 6.96
CA ALA A 161 6.91 -27.21 7.93
C ALA A 161 7.21 -28.71 7.62
N LYS A 162 8.05 -29.02 6.62
CA LYS A 162 8.43 -30.43 6.30
C LYS A 162 9.93 -30.68 6.17
N LYS A 163 10.74 -30.08 7.04
CA LYS A 163 12.14 -30.51 7.27
C LYS A 163 12.48 -30.54 8.76
N SER A 164 11.86 -31.47 9.47
CA SER A 164 12.49 -32.11 10.62
C SER A 164 12.00 -33.54 10.66
N LYS A 165 12.84 -34.46 10.17
CA LYS A 165 12.70 -35.89 10.36
C LYS A 165 13.93 -36.36 11.12
#